data_AF-X6P6S3-F1
#
_entry.id   AF-X6P6S3-F1
#
_cell.length_a   1.000
_cell.length_b   1.000
_cell.length_c   1.000
_cell.angle_alpha   90.00
_cell.angle_beta   90.00
_cell.angle_gamma   90.00
#
_symmetry.space_group_name_H-M   'P 1'
#
loop_
_entity.id
_entity.type
_entity.pdbx_description
1 polymer ?
#
loop_
_entity_poly.entity_id
_entity_poly.type
_entity_poly.pdbx_seq_one_letter_code
_entity_poly.pdbx_strand_id
1 'polypeptide(L)'
;MSTTKQEILHPILKLKFHNIVEYKNLDTEIDKDPSWNKANKKAHDMTNKMINNKQQGIVVVATNIDQLAKSSHRLSQQQNIIFSMMINSSQYMKKNLTIGSYSVSSFHSRNIIFDNVIIDGCVYAVDCIIDGLQTLHDSHIDVADSYFWLGKAYDDKEEHDKAIEYYEKSLKIELDKLGVGYSSVDIICNNLGCMYEKKGEDKKAMEYHEKALKIQLNRLGPNHHNVAASYNNLGGLYQKKEEYDKAIEYYEKSLKIKLDKLEHDFYVAVLYNNLAS
;
A
#
# COMPACT_ATOMS: atom_id res chain seq x y z
N MET A 1 10.33 -53.28 3.50
CA MET A 1 9.17 -52.43 3.17
C MET A 1 9.37 -51.07 3.82
N SER A 2 9.72 -50.08 3.00
CA SER A 2 9.77 -48.66 3.35
C SER A 2 8.35 -48.15 3.62
N THR A 3 8.16 -47.38 4.68
CA THR A 3 7.08 -46.38 4.75
C THR A 3 7.61 -45.13 5.43
N THR A 4 8.09 -44.23 4.57
CA THR A 4 8.38 -42.82 4.86
C THR A 4 7.09 -42.14 5.34
N LYS A 5 7.05 -41.64 6.58
CA LYS A 5 6.03 -40.66 7.00
C LYS A 5 6.60 -39.27 6.77
N GLN A 6 6.02 -38.63 5.76
CA GLN A 6 6.29 -37.30 5.25
C GLN A 6 6.07 -36.25 6.34
N GLU A 7 7.09 -35.43 6.57
CA GLU A 7 7.04 -34.18 7.34
C GLU A 7 5.96 -33.26 6.75
N ILE A 8 5.04 -32.78 7.57
CA ILE A 8 4.28 -31.55 7.31
C ILE A 8 4.71 -30.56 8.39
N LEU A 9 5.90 -30.00 8.20
CA LEU A 9 6.33 -28.79 8.89
C LEU A 9 5.55 -27.64 8.24
N HIS A 10 4.43 -27.22 8.82
CA HIS A 10 3.83 -25.94 8.43
C HIS A 10 4.77 -24.81 8.88
N PRO A 11 5.30 -23.98 7.98
CA PRO A 11 6.20 -22.91 8.35
C PRO A 11 5.43 -21.88 9.17
N ILE A 12 5.82 -21.72 10.44
CA ILE A 12 5.50 -20.55 11.24
C ILE A 12 6.15 -19.36 10.53
N LEU A 13 5.36 -18.55 9.83
CA LEU A 13 5.82 -17.28 9.27
C LEU A 13 5.96 -16.27 10.41
N LYS A 14 7.21 -15.95 10.76
CA LYS A 14 7.56 -14.91 11.72
C LYS A 14 7.96 -13.64 10.96
N LEU A 15 7.13 -12.60 11.02
CA LEU A 15 7.54 -11.24 10.65
C LEU A 15 8.06 -10.56 11.92
N LYS A 16 9.35 -10.18 11.97
CA LYS A 16 9.93 -9.40 13.07
C LYS A 16 10.06 -7.94 12.66
N PHE A 17 9.40 -7.04 13.39
CA PHE A 17 9.89 -5.69 13.65
C PHE A 17 10.94 -5.77 14.78
N HIS A 18 11.87 -4.80 14.86
CA HIS A 18 13.13 -4.90 15.61
C HIS A 18 12.97 -5.37 17.08
N ASN A 19 13.84 -6.33 17.45
CA ASN A 19 13.96 -7.04 18.74
C ASN A 19 12.79 -7.97 19.11
N ILE A 20 12.99 -9.29 18.94
CA ILE A 20 12.48 -10.38 19.81
C ILE A 20 13.14 -11.70 19.38
N VAL A 21 13.61 -12.48 20.35
CA VAL A 21 14.32 -13.77 20.28
C VAL A 21 13.51 -14.87 19.55
N GLU A 22 14.21 -15.86 18.97
CA GLU A 22 13.62 -17.10 18.41
C GLU A 22 13.04 -17.99 19.51
N TYR A 23 11.77 -18.40 19.40
CA TYR A 23 11.18 -19.35 20.35
C TYR A 23 11.32 -20.79 19.82
N LYS A 24 12.54 -21.31 19.90
CA LYS A 24 12.77 -22.71 20.26
C LYS A 24 13.40 -22.64 21.65
N ASN A 25 12.68 -23.16 22.65
CA ASN A 25 12.98 -23.13 24.09
C ASN A 25 12.52 -21.85 24.80
N LEU A 26 11.63 -22.03 25.79
CA LEU A 26 11.16 -21.00 26.69
C LEU A 26 12.10 -20.93 27.91
N ASP A 27 13.36 -20.56 27.68
CA ASP A 27 14.21 -20.01 28.73
C ASP A 27 14.13 -18.48 28.60
N THR A 28 13.22 -17.92 29.39
CA THR A 28 12.68 -16.56 29.33
C THR A 28 13.71 -15.45 29.48
N GLU A 29 13.80 -14.53 28.52
CA GLU A 29 14.03 -13.11 28.85
C GLU A 29 12.75 -12.60 29.51
N ILE A 30 12.76 -12.55 30.83
CA ILE A 30 11.67 -12.01 31.64
C ILE A 30 11.72 -10.49 31.49
N ASP A 31 10.67 -9.87 30.94
CA ASP A 31 10.55 -8.41 30.98
C ASP A 31 10.54 -7.96 32.45
N LYS A 32 11.13 -6.80 32.75
CA LYS A 32 11.09 -6.27 34.12
C LYS A 32 9.67 -5.95 34.58
N ASP A 33 8.73 -5.73 33.67
CA ASP A 33 7.31 -5.53 34.00
C ASP A 33 6.58 -6.87 34.25
N PRO A 34 6.13 -7.15 35.49
CA PRO A 34 5.36 -8.36 35.79
C PRO A 34 4.02 -8.43 35.06
N SER A 35 3.40 -7.29 34.76
CA SER A 35 2.13 -7.19 34.04
C SER A 35 2.30 -7.61 32.59
N TRP A 36 3.40 -7.20 31.94
CA TRP A 36 3.75 -7.60 30.58
C TRP A 36 3.90 -9.11 30.45
N ASN A 37 4.67 -9.73 31.35
CA ASN A 37 4.88 -11.18 31.33
C ASN A 37 3.56 -11.94 31.53
N LYS A 38 2.72 -11.47 32.45
CA LYS A 38 1.40 -12.07 32.72
C LYS A 38 0.45 -11.91 31.53
N ALA A 39 0.47 -10.75 30.86
CA ALA A 39 -0.32 -10.49 29.67
C ALA A 39 0.09 -11.39 28.49
N ASN A 40 1.40 -11.50 28.20
CA ASN A 40 1.91 -12.35 27.14
C ASN A 40 1.68 -13.85 27.42
N LYS A 41 1.81 -14.29 28.68
CA LYS A 41 1.43 -15.66 29.06
C LYS A 41 -0.05 -15.92 28.78
N LYS A 42 -0.93 -14.97 29.10
CA LYS A 42 -2.36 -15.08 28.83
C LYS A 42 -2.68 -15.11 27.35
N ALA A 43 -1.98 -14.28 26.56
CA ALA A 43 -2.11 -14.27 25.11
C ALA A 43 -1.70 -15.62 24.51
N HIS A 44 -0.59 -16.19 24.97
CA HIS A 44 -0.15 -17.52 24.56
C HIS A 44 -1.18 -18.61 24.85
N ASP A 45 -1.78 -18.60 26.05
CA ASP A 45 -2.88 -19.53 26.39
C ASP A 45 -4.09 -19.37 25.46
N MET A 46 -4.39 -18.13 25.03
CA MET A 46 -5.47 -17.84 24.09
C MET A 46 -5.13 -18.33 22.69
N THR A 47 -3.90 -18.10 22.21
CA THR A 47 -3.39 -18.58 20.93
C THR A 47 -3.45 -20.11 20.85
N ASN A 48 -2.98 -20.83 21.88
CA ASN A 48 -3.02 -22.30 21.91
C ASN A 48 -4.47 -22.82 21.88
N LYS A 49 -5.40 -22.15 22.57
CA LYS A 49 -6.83 -22.49 22.49
C LYS A 49 -7.40 -22.26 21.09
N MET A 50 -7.03 -21.17 20.42
CA MET A 50 -7.45 -20.91 19.04
C MET A 50 -6.92 -21.99 18.09
N ILE A 51 -5.64 -22.38 18.21
CA ILE A 51 -5.03 -23.47 17.43
C ILE A 51 -5.78 -24.79 17.64
N ASN A 52 -5.97 -25.20 18.90
CA ASN A 52 -6.63 -26.47 19.23
C ASN A 52 -8.08 -26.52 18.74
N ASN A 53 -8.76 -25.37 18.70
CA ASN A 53 -10.12 -25.23 18.21
C ASN A 53 -10.21 -25.00 16.70
N LYS A 54 -9.09 -25.04 15.96
CA LYS A 54 -9.00 -24.76 14.52
C LYS A 54 -9.64 -23.41 14.14
N GLN A 55 -9.43 -22.40 14.99
CA GLN A 55 -9.92 -21.04 14.77
C GLN A 55 -8.88 -20.22 14.01
N GLN A 56 -9.34 -19.12 13.40
CA GLN A 56 -8.52 -18.21 12.61
C GLN A 56 -8.57 -16.80 13.19
N GLY A 57 -7.44 -16.09 13.18
CA GLY A 57 -7.35 -14.69 13.56
C GLY A 57 -6.09 -14.37 14.36
N ILE A 58 -6.17 -13.33 15.19
CA ILE A 58 -5.03 -12.80 15.95
C ILE A 58 -5.35 -12.64 17.43
N VAL A 59 -4.32 -12.67 18.27
CA VAL A 59 -4.36 -12.23 19.67
C VAL A 59 -3.40 -11.05 19.81
N VAL A 60 -3.86 -9.95 20.37
CA VAL A 60 -3.09 -8.71 20.52
C VAL A 60 -2.93 -8.39 22.00
N VAL A 61 -1.71 -8.11 22.43
CA VAL A 61 -1.36 -7.52 23.72
C VAL A 61 -0.94 -6.08 23.45
N ALA A 62 -1.62 -5.07 23.99
CA ALA A 62 -1.31 -3.67 23.69
C ALA A 62 -1.70 -2.71 24.80
N THR A 63 -0.96 -1.61 24.97
CA THR A 63 -1.30 -0.51 25.89
C THR A 63 -2.27 0.51 25.28
N ASN A 64 -2.37 0.54 23.94
CA ASN A 64 -3.04 1.59 23.19
C ASN A 64 -4.26 1.10 22.39
N ILE A 65 -4.78 -0.10 22.65
CA ILE A 65 -5.82 -0.71 21.82
C ILE A 65 -7.09 0.14 21.70
N ASP A 66 -7.48 0.81 22.79
CA ASP A 66 -8.67 1.67 22.81
C ASP A 66 -8.47 2.97 22.01
N GLN A 67 -7.21 3.40 21.83
CA GLN A 67 -6.86 4.58 21.02
C GLN A 67 -6.88 4.28 19.51
N LEU A 68 -6.78 3.00 19.13
CA LEU A 68 -6.77 2.55 17.74
C LEU A 68 -8.19 2.44 17.13
N ALA A 69 -9.23 2.62 17.95
CA ALA A 69 -10.63 2.62 17.54
C ALA A 69 -10.97 3.89 16.71
N LYS A 70 -11.34 3.74 15.44
CA LYS A 70 -11.85 4.85 14.60
C LYS A 70 -13.39 4.87 14.55
N SER A 71 -13.99 6.06 14.46
CA SER A 71 -15.43 6.23 14.19
C SER A 71 -15.79 5.77 12.77
N SER A 72 -16.75 4.86 12.67
CA SER A 72 -17.09 4.15 11.43
C SER A 72 -17.76 5.06 10.38
N HIS A 73 -16.97 5.61 9.45
CA HIS A 73 -17.51 6.17 8.21
C HIS A 73 -16.67 5.76 6.99
N ARG A 74 -17.24 4.83 6.21
CA ARG A 74 -17.00 4.50 4.78
C ARG A 74 -16.40 3.12 4.47
N LEU A 75 -17.32 2.28 3.97
CA LEU A 75 -17.26 1.37 2.82
C LEU A 75 -16.13 0.32 2.76
N SER A 76 -16.48 -0.91 3.18
CA SER A 76 -15.83 -2.11 2.67
C SER A 76 -16.43 -2.49 1.30
N GLN A 77 -15.65 -2.41 0.23
CA GLN A 77 -15.86 -3.31 -0.89
C GLN A 77 -14.89 -4.50 -0.76
N GLN A 78 -15.48 -5.70 -0.76
CA GLN A 78 -14.88 -7.02 -0.97
C GLN A 78 -13.90 -7.58 0.09
N GLN A 79 -14.36 -8.64 0.78
CA GLN A 79 -13.63 -9.75 1.43
C GLN A 79 -12.50 -9.48 2.47
N ASN A 80 -12.04 -8.25 2.64
CA ASN A 80 -10.97 -7.91 3.59
C ASN A 80 -11.50 -6.99 4.70
N ILE A 81 -11.12 -7.28 5.96
CA ILE A 81 -11.61 -6.58 7.15
C ILE A 81 -10.48 -5.77 7.78
N ILE A 82 -10.73 -4.50 8.07
CA ILE A 82 -9.77 -3.56 8.66
C ILE A 82 -9.69 -3.75 10.18
N PHE A 83 -8.46 -3.81 10.73
CA PHE A 83 -8.18 -4.08 12.14
C PHE A 83 -8.82 -3.05 13.07
N SER A 84 -8.71 -1.75 12.79
CA SER A 84 -9.36 -0.71 13.61
C SER A 84 -10.88 -0.88 13.73
N MET A 85 -11.54 -1.46 12.72
CA MET A 85 -12.97 -1.79 12.78
C MET A 85 -13.25 -3.03 13.62
N MET A 86 -12.29 -3.96 13.73
CA MET A 86 -12.44 -5.16 14.55
C MET A 86 -12.49 -4.83 16.05
N ILE A 87 -11.80 -3.76 16.47
CA ILE A 87 -11.71 -3.30 17.87
C ILE A 87 -13.10 -2.99 18.46
N ASN A 88 -14.00 -2.39 17.68
CA ASN A 88 -15.34 -2.00 18.14
C ASN A 88 -16.44 -2.98 17.75
N SER A 89 -16.09 -4.18 17.29
CA SER A 89 -17.05 -5.13 16.73
C SER A 89 -17.08 -6.43 17.52
N SER A 90 -18.23 -6.73 18.14
CA SER A 90 -18.49 -8.04 18.77
C SER A 90 -18.52 -9.21 17.78
N GLN A 91 -18.66 -8.90 16.49
CA GLN A 91 -18.51 -9.89 15.41
C GLN A 91 -17.08 -10.41 15.32
N TYR A 92 -16.07 -9.55 15.54
CA TYR A 92 -14.67 -9.88 15.33
C TYR A 92 -13.87 -10.03 16.63
N MET A 93 -14.01 -9.09 17.58
CA MET A 93 -13.37 -9.18 18.89
C MET A 93 -14.15 -10.16 19.79
N LYS A 94 -13.53 -11.29 20.13
CA LYS A 94 -14.17 -12.36 20.91
C LYS A 94 -13.85 -12.36 22.38
N LYS A 95 -12.68 -11.84 22.75
CA LYS A 95 -12.25 -11.70 24.14
C LYS A 95 -11.41 -10.45 24.24
N ASN A 96 -11.55 -9.74 25.34
CA ASN A 96 -10.69 -8.65 25.76
C ASN A 96 -10.55 -8.76 27.28
N LEU A 97 -9.36 -8.57 27.80
CA LEU A 97 -9.06 -8.56 29.23
C LEU A 97 -7.91 -7.62 29.49
N THR A 98 -7.94 -6.94 30.64
CA THR A 98 -6.89 -5.99 31.02
C THR A 98 -6.03 -6.57 32.13
N ILE A 99 -4.71 -6.50 31.97
CA ILE A 99 -3.70 -6.91 32.95
C ILE A 99 -2.71 -5.75 33.11
N GLY A 100 -2.82 -5.02 34.22
CA GLY A 100 -2.03 -3.80 34.42
C GLY A 100 -2.39 -2.75 33.36
N SER A 101 -1.39 -2.23 32.66
CA SER A 101 -1.54 -1.31 31.53
C SER A 101 -1.83 -1.99 30.18
N TYR A 102 -1.85 -3.32 30.12
CA TYR A 102 -1.97 -4.06 28.87
C TYR A 102 -3.37 -4.65 28.67
N SER A 103 -3.93 -4.46 27.50
CA SER A 103 -5.13 -5.14 27.02
C SER A 103 -4.75 -6.37 26.19
N VAL A 104 -5.36 -7.52 26.47
CA VAL A 104 -5.16 -8.78 25.75
C VAL A 104 -6.45 -9.17 25.04
N SER A 105 -6.48 -8.99 23.73
CA SER A 105 -7.68 -9.14 22.92
C SER A 105 -7.53 -10.20 21.83
N SER A 106 -8.52 -11.05 21.64
CA SER A 106 -8.58 -11.97 20.49
C SER A 106 -9.56 -11.48 19.45
N PHE A 107 -9.10 -11.47 18.20
CA PHE A 107 -9.84 -11.06 17.02
C PHE A 107 -9.92 -12.23 16.04
N HIS A 108 -11.11 -12.56 15.56
CA HIS A 108 -11.35 -13.72 14.70
C HIS A 108 -11.72 -13.28 13.29
N SER A 109 -10.82 -13.51 12.34
CA SER A 109 -11.02 -13.32 10.91
C SER A 109 -9.93 -14.06 10.14
N ARG A 110 -10.24 -14.49 8.91
CA ARG A 110 -9.26 -15.10 8.00
C ARG A 110 -8.35 -14.06 7.34
N ASN A 111 -8.90 -12.90 6.99
CA ASN A 111 -8.18 -11.82 6.32
C ASN A 111 -8.26 -10.55 7.19
N ILE A 112 -7.12 -10.03 7.62
CA ILE A 112 -7.03 -8.87 8.50
C ILE A 112 -6.10 -7.84 7.86
N ILE A 113 -6.60 -6.61 7.67
CA ILE A 113 -5.81 -5.47 7.19
C ILE A 113 -5.45 -4.57 8.37
N PHE A 114 -4.17 -4.36 8.65
CA PHE A 114 -3.73 -3.31 9.57
C PHE A 114 -3.71 -1.95 8.85
N ASP A 115 -4.58 -1.02 9.27
CA ASP A 115 -4.79 0.28 8.64
C ASP A 115 -3.97 1.40 9.29
N ASN A 116 -2.65 1.39 9.07
CA ASN A 116 -1.73 2.38 9.63
C ASN A 116 -1.91 2.53 11.15
N VAL A 117 -1.87 1.40 11.85
CA VAL A 117 -1.96 1.33 13.31
C VAL A 117 -0.63 0.88 13.88
N ILE A 118 -0.15 1.59 14.90
CA ILE A 118 1.02 1.20 15.66
C ILE A 118 0.50 0.50 16.91
N ILE A 119 0.80 -0.78 17.06
CA ILE A 119 0.48 -1.52 18.28
C ILE A 119 1.67 -1.40 19.22
N ASP A 120 1.46 -0.75 20.35
CA ASP A 120 2.43 -0.73 21.44
C ASP A 120 2.29 -2.03 22.26
N GLY A 121 2.83 -3.11 21.70
CA GLY A 121 2.84 -4.45 22.30
C GLY A 121 3.07 -5.60 21.31
N CYS A 122 2.40 -6.74 21.50
CA CYS A 122 2.61 -7.99 20.75
C CYS A 122 1.38 -8.44 19.97
N VAL A 123 1.58 -9.06 18.81
CA VAL A 123 0.52 -9.73 18.02
C VAL A 123 0.88 -11.19 17.76
N TYR A 124 -0.07 -12.09 18.03
CA TYR A 124 0.04 -13.52 17.77
C TYR A 124 -0.95 -13.91 16.67
N ALA A 125 -0.48 -14.50 15.58
CA ALA A 125 -1.32 -14.93 14.47
C ALA A 125 -1.66 -16.43 14.54
N VAL A 126 -2.88 -16.79 14.16
CA VAL A 126 -3.38 -18.17 14.10
C VAL A 126 -4.13 -18.35 12.79
N ASP A 127 -3.55 -19.11 11.85
CA ASP A 127 -4.18 -19.53 10.59
C ASP A 127 -4.96 -18.40 9.86
N CYS A 128 -4.34 -17.21 9.79
CA CYS A 128 -4.92 -16.03 9.14
C CYS A 128 -3.91 -15.35 8.22
N ILE A 129 -4.44 -14.62 7.25
CA ILE A 129 -3.71 -13.71 6.36
C ILE A 129 -3.76 -12.32 6.99
N ILE A 130 -2.58 -11.74 7.19
CA ILE A 130 -2.41 -10.38 7.66
C ILE A 130 -1.83 -9.56 6.52
N ASP A 131 -2.53 -8.50 6.15
CA ASP A 131 -2.07 -7.50 5.20
C ASP A 131 -1.82 -6.18 5.94
N GLY A 132 -0.66 -5.57 5.73
CA GLY A 132 -0.33 -4.30 6.34
C GLY A 132 -0.51 -3.22 5.30
N LEU A 133 -1.53 -2.37 5.43
CA LEU A 133 -1.60 -1.14 4.65
C LEU A 133 -0.55 -0.17 5.23
N GLN A 134 0.69 -0.44 4.84
CA GLN A 134 1.83 0.47 4.76
C GLN A 134 2.41 1.05 6.05
N THR A 135 3.26 0.26 6.73
CA THR A 135 4.37 0.80 7.54
C THR A 135 5.59 -0.12 7.49
N LEU A 136 6.15 -0.32 6.30
CA LEU A 136 7.56 0.00 6.19
C LEU A 136 7.60 1.40 5.56
N HIS A 137 7.92 2.41 6.37
CA HIS A 137 8.93 3.37 5.93
C HIS A 137 10.18 2.52 5.65
N ASP A 138 10.16 1.85 4.49
CA ASP A 138 11.31 1.16 3.99
C ASP A 138 12.25 2.31 3.67
N SER A 139 13.42 2.36 4.29
CA SER A 139 14.47 3.34 3.91
C SER A 139 14.65 3.42 2.38
N HIS A 140 14.26 2.36 1.67
CA HIS A 140 14.19 2.26 0.22
C HIS A 140 13.11 3.14 -0.45
N ILE A 141 11.93 3.33 0.15
CA ILE A 141 10.89 4.27 -0.36
C ILE A 141 11.40 5.71 -0.22
N ASP A 142 11.95 6.06 0.94
CA ASP A 142 12.56 7.39 1.15
C ASP A 142 13.72 7.63 0.17
N VAL A 143 14.50 6.59 -0.13
CA VAL A 143 15.57 6.64 -1.14
C VAL A 143 15.02 6.75 -2.56
N ALA A 144 13.95 6.04 -2.90
CA ALA A 144 13.29 6.13 -4.21
C ALA A 144 12.71 7.53 -4.45
N ASP A 145 12.05 8.10 -3.43
CA ASP A 145 11.54 9.48 -3.46
C ASP A 145 12.69 10.48 -3.51
N SER A 146 13.77 10.27 -2.76
CA SER A 146 14.97 11.12 -2.82
C SER A 146 15.58 11.11 -4.22
N TYR A 147 15.69 9.94 -4.86
CA TYR A 147 16.14 9.85 -6.25
C TYR A 147 15.15 10.51 -7.21
N PHE A 148 13.84 10.35 -7.01
CA PHE A 148 12.85 11.04 -7.83
C PHE A 148 13.00 12.55 -7.76
N TRP A 149 13.13 13.11 -6.55
CA TRP A 149 13.29 14.55 -6.36
C TRP A 149 14.64 15.07 -6.86
N LEU A 150 15.71 14.28 -6.77
CA LEU A 150 16.98 14.60 -7.44
C LEU A 150 16.81 14.62 -8.96
N GLY A 151 16.12 13.64 -9.54
CA GLY A 151 15.83 13.60 -10.97
C GLY A 151 15.07 14.85 -11.41
N LYS A 152 14.07 15.29 -10.63
CA LYS A 152 13.33 16.53 -10.88
C LYS A 152 14.21 17.78 -10.79
N ALA A 153 15.04 17.88 -9.75
CA ALA A 153 15.94 19.01 -9.61
C ALA A 153 16.97 19.11 -10.76
N TYR A 154 17.46 17.98 -11.28
CA TYR A 154 18.32 17.96 -12.46
C TYR A 154 17.58 18.29 -13.75
N ASP A 155 16.30 17.89 -13.87
CA ASP A 155 15.46 18.30 -14.99
C ASP A 155 15.23 19.82 -15.01
N ASP A 156 14.91 20.41 -13.85
CA ASP A 156 14.76 21.85 -13.67
C ASP A 156 16.07 22.62 -13.98
N LYS A 157 17.22 21.94 -13.87
CA LYS A 157 18.55 22.45 -14.24
C LYS A 157 18.95 22.16 -15.69
N GLU A 158 18.06 21.55 -16.48
CA GLU A 158 18.30 21.12 -17.86
C GLU A 158 19.44 20.08 -18.03
N GLU A 159 19.80 19.37 -16.96
CA GLU A 159 20.78 18.27 -16.98
C GLU A 159 20.06 16.92 -17.23
N HIS A 160 19.52 16.74 -18.44
CA HIS A 160 18.63 15.62 -18.78
C HIS A 160 19.22 14.23 -18.54
N ASP A 161 20.51 14.02 -18.80
CA ASP A 161 21.15 12.71 -18.58
C ASP A 161 21.16 12.32 -17.09
N LYS A 162 21.42 13.27 -16.19
CA LYS A 162 21.35 13.01 -14.76
C LYS A 162 19.92 12.83 -14.29
N ALA A 163 18.98 13.62 -14.84
CA ALA A 163 17.57 13.45 -14.54
C ALA A 163 17.12 12.01 -14.85
N ILE A 164 17.48 11.49 -16.02
CA ILE A 164 17.22 10.10 -16.43
C ILE A 164 17.86 9.11 -15.45
N GLU A 165 19.14 9.26 -15.13
CA GLU A 165 19.85 8.36 -14.21
C GLU A 165 19.12 8.23 -12.87
N TYR A 166 18.70 9.34 -12.29
CA TYR A 166 18.02 9.36 -11.00
C TYR A 166 16.58 8.84 -11.08
N TYR A 167 15.84 9.17 -12.14
CA TYR A 167 14.52 8.58 -12.35
C TYR A 167 14.58 7.07 -12.59
N GLU A 168 15.59 6.54 -13.30
CA GLU A 168 15.77 5.10 -13.49
C GLU A 168 16.13 4.39 -12.18
N LYS A 169 16.95 5.02 -11.33
CA LYS A 169 17.24 4.51 -9.96
C LYS A 169 15.98 4.45 -9.10
N SER A 170 15.16 5.50 -9.12
CA SER A 170 13.86 5.53 -8.43
C SER A 170 12.93 4.42 -8.96
N LEU A 171 12.77 4.33 -10.28
CA LEU A 171 11.93 3.33 -10.94
C LEU A 171 12.34 1.90 -10.59
N LYS A 172 13.65 1.62 -10.55
CA LYS A 172 14.16 0.29 -10.22
C LYS A 172 13.74 -0.15 -8.81
N ILE A 173 13.90 0.74 -7.82
CA ILE A 173 13.53 0.44 -6.43
C ILE A 173 12.02 0.19 -6.32
N GLU A 174 11.22 1.03 -6.95
CA GLU A 174 9.76 0.92 -6.97
C GLU A 174 9.28 -0.40 -7.58
N LEU A 175 9.87 -0.82 -8.70
CA LEU A 175 9.54 -2.10 -9.35
C LEU A 175 10.00 -3.32 -8.55
N ASP A 176 11.19 -3.27 -7.96
CA ASP A 176 11.78 -4.40 -7.23
C ASP A 176 11.06 -4.69 -5.90
N LYS A 177 10.42 -3.69 -5.29
CA LYS A 177 9.91 -3.79 -3.91
C LYS A 177 8.40 -3.74 -3.76
N LEU A 178 7.72 -2.95 -4.58
CA LEU A 178 6.31 -2.62 -4.36
C LEU A 178 5.38 -3.22 -5.43
N GLY A 179 5.97 -3.88 -6.44
CA GLY A 179 5.24 -4.44 -7.55
C GLY A 179 4.67 -3.37 -8.49
N VAL A 180 4.18 -3.81 -9.65
CA VAL A 180 3.57 -2.93 -10.64
C VAL A 180 2.19 -2.49 -10.13
N GLY A 181 2.09 -1.30 -9.53
CA GLY A 181 0.83 -0.78 -9.00
C GLY A 181 0.95 0.32 -7.93
N TYR A 182 2.16 0.58 -7.43
CA TYR A 182 2.40 1.62 -6.43
C TYR A 182 2.41 3.05 -7.01
N SER A 183 2.13 4.04 -6.17
CA SER A 183 1.57 5.34 -6.56
C SER A 183 2.47 6.27 -7.37
N SER A 184 3.75 5.96 -7.48
CA SER A 184 4.79 6.79 -8.11
C SER A 184 5.27 6.26 -9.46
N VAL A 185 5.08 4.97 -9.77
CA VAL A 185 5.68 4.33 -10.97
C VAL A 185 5.22 5.01 -12.26
N ASP A 186 3.93 5.34 -12.40
CA ASP A 186 3.44 6.04 -13.59
C ASP A 186 3.98 7.47 -13.71
N ILE A 187 4.19 8.15 -12.58
CA ILE A 187 4.77 9.51 -12.56
C ILE A 187 6.23 9.44 -13.00
N ILE A 188 7.01 8.50 -12.47
CA ILE A 188 8.41 8.29 -12.84
C ILE A 188 8.51 7.92 -14.33
N CYS A 189 7.65 7.00 -14.82
CA CYS A 189 7.61 6.66 -16.24
C CYS A 189 7.27 7.87 -17.10
N ASN A 190 6.28 8.69 -16.72
CA ASN A 190 5.94 9.89 -17.48
C ASN A 190 7.11 10.88 -17.54
N ASN A 191 7.81 11.10 -16.43
CA ASN A 191 8.98 12.00 -16.40
C ASN A 191 10.14 11.46 -17.24
N LEU A 192 10.41 10.14 -17.19
CA LEU A 192 11.38 9.51 -18.10
C LEU A 192 10.98 9.70 -19.56
N GLY A 193 9.70 9.56 -19.88
CA GLY A 193 9.15 9.84 -21.21
C GLY A 193 9.50 11.25 -21.68
N CYS A 194 9.21 12.26 -20.85
CA CYS A 194 9.56 13.65 -21.14
C CYS A 194 11.08 13.85 -21.28
N MET A 195 11.92 13.17 -20.49
CA MET A 195 13.38 13.34 -20.58
C MET A 195 13.93 12.77 -21.88
N TYR A 196 13.46 11.58 -22.28
CA TYR A 196 13.83 10.99 -23.56
C TYR A 196 13.32 11.82 -24.74
N GLU A 197 12.16 12.47 -24.62
CA GLU A 197 11.66 13.42 -25.62
C GLU A 197 12.59 14.64 -25.74
N LYS A 198 13.04 15.24 -24.63
CA LYS A 198 13.99 16.36 -24.64
C LYS A 198 15.34 15.97 -25.28
N LYS A 199 15.71 14.70 -25.23
CA LYS A 199 16.90 14.15 -25.90
C LYS A 199 16.70 13.78 -27.38
N GLY A 200 15.47 13.85 -27.89
CA GLY A 200 15.13 13.37 -29.23
C GLY A 200 15.11 11.85 -29.37
N GLU A 201 15.08 11.11 -28.26
CA GLU A 201 14.94 9.65 -28.23
C GLU A 201 13.45 9.25 -28.23
N ASP A 202 12.70 9.68 -29.24
CA ASP A 202 11.23 9.61 -29.29
C ASP A 202 10.66 8.18 -29.12
N LYS A 203 11.39 7.15 -29.57
CA LYS A 203 10.97 5.75 -29.39
C LYS A 203 10.93 5.36 -27.91
N LYS A 204 11.96 5.71 -27.14
CA LYS A 204 11.98 5.44 -25.69
C LYS A 204 10.94 6.29 -24.96
N ALA A 205 10.76 7.53 -25.38
CA ALA A 205 9.73 8.41 -24.83
C ALA A 205 8.34 7.75 -24.96
N MET A 206 8.03 7.22 -26.15
CA MET A 206 6.78 6.51 -26.42
C MET A 206 6.60 5.29 -25.52
N GLU A 207 7.61 4.43 -25.39
CA GLU A 207 7.57 3.24 -24.52
C GLU A 207 7.24 3.61 -23.06
N TYR A 208 7.85 4.68 -22.54
CA TYR A 208 7.63 5.14 -21.17
C TYR A 208 6.24 5.78 -20.96
N HIS A 209 5.77 6.60 -21.91
CA HIS A 209 4.42 7.18 -21.82
C HIS A 209 3.32 6.12 -21.96
N GLU A 210 3.49 5.10 -22.82
CA GLU A 210 2.55 3.98 -22.91
C GLU A 210 2.50 3.17 -21.60
N LYS A 211 3.67 2.93 -20.98
CA LYS A 211 3.76 2.27 -19.68
C LYS A 211 3.04 3.08 -18.58
N ALA A 212 3.26 4.39 -18.53
CA ALA A 212 2.58 5.28 -17.60
C ALA A 212 1.06 5.24 -17.79
N LEU A 213 0.58 5.37 -19.04
CA LEU A 213 -0.83 5.32 -19.40
C LEU A 213 -1.48 4.00 -18.95
N LYS A 214 -0.83 2.86 -19.22
CA LYS A 214 -1.35 1.55 -18.83
C LYS A 214 -1.53 1.42 -17.32
N ILE A 215 -0.55 1.89 -16.54
CA ILE A 215 -0.63 1.86 -15.07
C ILE A 215 -1.75 2.80 -14.58
N GLN A 216 -1.86 4.00 -15.14
CA GLN A 216 -2.89 4.96 -14.75
C GLN A 216 -4.30 4.48 -15.08
N LEU A 217 -4.51 3.89 -16.25
CA LEU A 217 -5.79 3.28 -16.63
C LEU A 217 -6.21 2.20 -15.65
N ASN A 218 -5.28 1.32 -15.27
CA ASN A 218 -5.55 0.23 -14.33
C ASN A 218 -5.83 0.73 -12.90
N ARG A 219 -5.12 1.77 -12.46
CA ARG A 219 -5.12 2.24 -11.07
C ARG A 219 -6.16 3.33 -10.78
N LEU A 220 -6.28 4.30 -11.68
CA LEU A 220 -7.05 5.53 -11.50
C LEU A 220 -8.35 5.52 -12.32
N GLY A 221 -8.46 4.62 -13.30
CA GLY A 221 -9.56 4.56 -14.24
C GLY A 221 -9.42 5.56 -15.40
N PRO A 222 -10.25 5.42 -16.44
CA PRO A 222 -10.10 6.12 -17.72
C PRO A 222 -10.35 7.63 -17.66
N ASN A 223 -11.08 8.13 -16.66
CA ASN A 223 -11.49 9.54 -16.58
C ASN A 223 -10.57 10.38 -15.66
N HIS A 224 -9.44 9.82 -15.22
CA HIS A 224 -8.53 10.54 -14.34
C HIS A 224 -7.69 11.57 -15.10
N HIS A 225 -7.39 12.72 -14.48
CA HIS A 225 -6.64 13.80 -15.14
C HIS A 225 -5.23 13.36 -15.60
N ASN A 226 -4.57 12.46 -14.87
CA ASN A 226 -3.27 11.90 -15.27
C ASN A 226 -3.36 11.07 -16.56
N VAL A 227 -4.47 10.35 -16.77
CA VAL A 227 -4.72 9.61 -18.02
C VAL A 227 -4.82 10.59 -19.20
N ALA A 228 -5.52 11.72 -19.00
CA ALA A 228 -5.59 12.77 -20.02
C ALA A 228 -4.20 13.35 -20.35
N ALA A 229 -3.35 13.58 -19.35
CA ALA A 229 -1.99 14.06 -19.56
C ALA A 229 -1.15 13.05 -20.36
N SER A 230 -1.22 11.77 -20.05
CA SER A 230 -0.51 10.72 -20.80
C SER A 230 -1.00 10.59 -22.25
N TYR A 231 -2.32 10.68 -22.48
CA TYR A 231 -2.86 10.75 -23.83
C TYR A 231 -2.34 11.96 -24.61
N ASN A 232 -2.25 13.12 -23.97
CA ASN A 232 -1.70 14.34 -24.58
C ASN A 232 -0.23 14.15 -25.00
N ASN A 233 0.59 13.55 -24.13
CA ASN A 233 2.01 13.32 -24.42
C ASN A 233 2.21 12.35 -25.59
N LEU A 234 1.41 11.26 -25.64
CA LEU A 234 1.42 10.33 -26.77
C LEU A 234 0.94 10.99 -28.07
N GLY A 235 -0.08 11.85 -28.00
CA GLY A 235 -0.53 12.65 -29.15
C GLY A 235 0.58 13.52 -29.73
N GLY A 236 1.36 14.17 -28.86
CA GLY A 236 2.55 14.95 -29.24
C GLY A 236 3.61 14.12 -29.96
N LEU A 237 3.91 12.93 -29.45
CA LEU A 237 4.88 12.03 -30.08
C LEU A 237 4.40 11.49 -31.44
N TYR A 238 3.13 11.13 -31.58
CA TYR A 238 2.59 10.74 -32.89
C TYR A 238 2.60 11.90 -33.89
N GLN A 239 2.35 13.13 -33.44
CA GLN A 239 2.44 14.31 -34.28
C GLN A 239 3.88 14.55 -34.77
N LYS A 240 4.89 14.39 -33.91
CA LYS A 240 6.31 14.47 -34.32
C LYS A 240 6.69 13.41 -35.36
N LYS A 241 6.04 12.25 -35.33
CA LYS A 241 6.20 11.17 -36.30
C LYS A 241 5.36 11.34 -37.57
N GLU A 242 4.64 12.46 -37.71
CA GLU A 242 3.71 12.73 -38.81
C GLU A 242 2.55 11.71 -38.92
N GLU A 243 2.28 10.96 -37.85
CA GLU A 243 1.12 10.05 -37.74
C GLU A 243 -0.10 10.81 -37.23
N TYR A 244 -0.58 11.77 -38.03
CA TYR A 244 -1.58 12.75 -37.61
C TYR A 244 -2.91 12.13 -37.16
N ASP A 245 -3.39 11.07 -37.81
CA ASP A 245 -4.65 10.41 -37.43
C ASP A 245 -4.60 9.86 -36.00
N LYS A 246 -3.46 9.25 -35.63
CA LYS A 246 -3.26 8.79 -34.24
C LYS A 246 -3.10 9.95 -33.29
N ALA A 247 -2.34 10.98 -33.67
CA ALA A 247 -2.19 12.17 -32.84
C ALA A 247 -3.55 12.77 -32.48
N ILE A 248 -4.44 12.92 -33.48
CA ILE A 248 -5.81 13.39 -33.31
C ILE A 248 -6.59 12.49 -32.36
N GLU A 249 -6.59 11.17 -32.57
CA GLU A 249 -7.28 10.21 -31.69
C GLU A 249 -6.85 10.36 -30.21
N TYR A 250 -5.54 10.48 -29.96
CA TYR A 250 -4.99 10.65 -28.63
C TYR A 250 -5.35 12.01 -28.02
N TYR A 251 -5.29 13.09 -28.79
CA TYR A 251 -5.72 14.41 -28.33
C TYR A 251 -7.22 14.48 -28.05
N GLU A 252 -8.07 13.84 -28.84
CA GLU A 252 -9.52 13.76 -28.60
C GLU A 252 -9.84 13.02 -27.30
N LYS A 253 -9.14 11.90 -27.01
CA LYS A 253 -9.28 11.19 -25.74
C LYS A 253 -8.89 12.07 -24.54
N SER A 254 -7.79 12.80 -24.65
CA SER A 254 -7.34 13.76 -23.62
C SER A 254 -8.37 14.87 -23.41
N LEU A 255 -8.86 15.47 -24.51
CA LEU A 255 -9.82 16.57 -24.47
C LEU A 255 -11.14 16.13 -23.83
N LYS A 256 -11.66 14.97 -24.22
CA LYS A 256 -12.90 14.42 -23.65
C LYS A 256 -12.84 14.33 -22.13
N ILE A 257 -11.77 13.76 -21.57
CA ILE A 257 -11.60 13.63 -20.13
C ILE A 257 -11.57 15.00 -19.43
N LYS A 258 -10.90 15.99 -20.04
CA LYS A 258 -10.81 17.35 -19.49
C LYS A 258 -12.18 18.06 -19.50
N LEU A 259 -12.97 17.90 -20.57
CA LEU A 259 -14.31 18.48 -20.68
C LEU A 259 -15.30 17.85 -19.70
N ASP A 260 -15.33 16.52 -19.60
CA ASP A 260 -16.20 15.81 -18.66
C ASP A 260 -15.98 16.29 -17.21
N LYS A 261 -14.72 16.59 -16.84
CA LYS A 261 -14.38 17.14 -15.52
C LYS A 261 -14.86 18.58 -15.33
N LEU A 262 -14.66 19.44 -16.33
CA LEU A 262 -15.08 20.85 -16.28
C LEU A 262 -16.59 20.99 -16.15
N GLU A 263 -17.36 20.18 -16.88
CA GLU A 263 -18.83 20.16 -16.81
C GLU A 263 -19.30 19.72 -15.42
N HIS A 264 -18.67 18.70 -14.85
CA HIS A 264 -18.96 18.24 -13.49
C HIS A 264 -18.65 19.32 -12.44
N ASP A 265 -17.48 19.96 -12.50
CA ASP A 265 -17.08 21.00 -11.55
C ASP A 265 -18.00 22.22 -11.63
N PHE A 266 -18.43 22.62 -12.84
CA PHE A 266 -19.40 23.69 -13.04
C PHE A 266 -20.76 23.35 -12.42
N TYR A 267 -21.26 22.13 -12.63
CA TYR A 267 -22.56 21.71 -12.09
C TYR A 267 -22.55 21.65 -10.56
N VAL A 268 -21.46 21.16 -9.97
CA VAL A 268 -21.26 21.14 -8.52
C VAL A 268 -21.24 22.56 -7.94
N ALA A 269 -20.51 23.49 -8.56
CA ALA A 269 -20.45 24.89 -8.11
C ALA A 269 -21.83 25.58 -8.11
N VAL A 270 -22.64 25.34 -9.15
CA VAL A 270 -24.02 25.86 -9.23
C VAL A 270 -24.90 25.26 -8.13
N LEU A 271 -24.82 23.95 -7.88
CA LEU A 271 -25.56 23.27 -6.82
C LEU A 271 -25.24 23.82 -5.42
N TYR A 272 -23.95 24.05 -5.11
CA TYR A 272 -23.56 24.61 -3.81
C TYR A 272 -24.04 26.05 -3.62
N ASN A 273 -24.00 26.89 -4.66
CA ASN A 273 -24.53 28.26 -4.56
C ASN A 273 -26.05 28.28 -4.35
N ASN A 274 -26.78 27.35 -4.98
CA ASN A 274 -28.23 27.24 -4.81
C ASN A 274 -28.64 26.64 -3.45
N LEU A 275 -27.77 25.87 -2.79
CA LEU A 275 -28.00 25.34 -1.43
C LEU A 275 -27.57 26.31 -0.32
N ALA A 276 -26.69 27.26 -0.62
CA ALA A 276 -26.25 28.31 0.29
C ALA A 276 -27.12 29.59 0.25
N SER A 277 -28.10 29.63 -0.66
CA SER A 277 -29.09 30.71 -0.83
C SER A 277 -30.44 30.30 -0.25
#